data_AF-I2DMB7-F1
#
_entry.id   AF-I2DMB7-F1
#
_cell.length_a   1.000
_cell.length_b   1.000
_cell.length_c   1.000
_cell.angle_alpha   90.00
_cell.angle_beta   90.00
_cell.angle_gamma   90.00
#
_symmetry.space_group_name_H-M   'P 1'
#
loop_
_entity.id
_entity.type
_entity.pdbx_description
1 polymer ?
#
loop_
_entity_poly.entity_id
_entity_poly.type
_entity_poly.pdbx_seq_one_letter_code
_entity_poly.pdbx_strand_id
1 'polypeptide(L)'
;MTKLTARQQQVFDLIRRAIERSGFPPTRAEIAAELGFSSPNAAEEHLRALARKGVIELAAGASRGIRLLGIDDMPHQFTLPHAGLMQLSLPLVGRVAAGSPILAQEHISQHYACDPALFTSKPDYLLKVRGLSMRDAGILDGDLLAVQKRTEAKDGQIIVARLGDDVTVKRLMRRPGGIELIAENPDYENIFVKAGSAEFALEGIAVGLIRSGEL
;
A
#
# COMPACT_ATOMS: atom_id res chain seq x y z
N MET A 1 34.33 4.59 -2.17
CA MET A 1 33.25 5.58 -2.34
C MET A 1 33.35 6.20 -3.73
N THR A 2 32.48 5.77 -4.65
CA THR A 2 32.46 6.23 -6.05
C THR A 2 31.95 7.67 -6.10
N LYS A 3 32.82 8.64 -6.39
CA LYS A 3 32.47 10.07 -6.41
C LYS A 3 31.53 10.36 -7.59
N LEU A 4 30.30 10.79 -7.30
CA LEU A 4 29.35 11.27 -8.31
C LEU A 4 29.76 12.69 -8.74
N THR A 5 29.59 13.03 -10.02
CA THR A 5 29.74 14.42 -10.45
C THR A 5 28.55 15.24 -9.93
N ALA A 6 28.70 16.57 -9.80
CA ALA A 6 27.62 17.42 -9.32
C ALA A 6 26.31 17.22 -10.09
N ARG A 7 26.42 17.00 -11.41
CA ARG A 7 25.25 16.75 -12.27
C ARG A 7 24.64 15.36 -12.06
N GLN A 8 25.47 14.34 -11.84
CA GLN A 8 25.01 12.98 -11.51
C GLN A 8 24.33 12.93 -10.14
N GLN A 9 24.85 13.68 -9.16
CA GLN A 9 24.24 13.81 -7.84
C GLN A 9 22.85 14.45 -7.94
N GLN A 10 22.70 15.52 -8.72
CA GLN A 10 21.40 16.15 -8.96
C GLN A 10 20.36 15.17 -9.54
N VAL A 11 20.78 14.33 -10.49
CA VAL A 11 19.93 13.28 -11.08
C VAL A 11 19.56 12.24 -10.02
N PHE A 12 20.52 11.79 -9.22
CA PHE A 12 20.30 10.82 -8.14
C PHE A 12 19.33 11.35 -7.07
N ASP A 13 19.54 12.59 -6.61
CA ASP A 13 18.69 13.23 -5.59
C ASP A 13 17.29 13.51 -6.11
N LEU A 14 17.14 13.78 -7.41
CA LEU A 14 15.83 13.90 -8.05
C LEU A 14 15.08 12.56 -8.03
N ILE A 15 15.74 11.47 -8.44
CA ILE A 15 15.16 10.13 -8.43
C ILE A 15 14.71 9.75 -7.02
N ARG A 16 15.57 10.01 -6.01
CA ARG A 16 15.25 9.76 -4.60
C ARG A 16 14.01 10.52 -4.15
N ARG A 17 13.96 11.83 -4.35
CA ARG A 17 12.82 12.67 -3.95
C ARG A 17 11.52 12.30 -4.67
N ALA A 18 11.60 11.94 -5.95
CA ALA A 18 10.45 11.50 -6.73
C ALA A 18 9.87 10.19 -6.20
N ILE A 19 10.73 9.23 -5.82
CA ILE A 19 10.32 7.98 -5.17
C ILE A 19 9.69 8.27 -3.80
N GLU A 20 10.29 9.11 -2.98
CA GLU A 20 9.75 9.48 -1.65
C GLU A 20 8.39 10.17 -1.73
N ARG A 21 8.17 11.02 -2.75
CA ARG A 21 6.92 11.80 -2.90
C ARG A 21 5.79 11.03 -3.60
N SER A 22 6.11 10.28 -4.65
CA SER A 22 5.10 9.66 -5.53
C SER A 22 5.01 8.14 -5.38
N GLY A 23 6.00 7.53 -4.72
CA GLY A 23 6.16 6.08 -4.66
C GLY A 23 6.73 5.47 -5.94
N PHE A 24 7.02 6.27 -6.98
CA PHE A 24 7.51 5.78 -8.26
C PHE A 24 8.76 6.54 -8.72
N PRO A 25 9.70 5.87 -9.40
CA PRO A 25 10.82 6.53 -10.03
C PRO A 25 10.33 7.41 -11.21
N PRO A 26 11.01 8.55 -11.44
CA PRO A 26 10.66 9.46 -12.52
C PRO A 26 11.04 8.84 -13.88
N THR A 27 10.34 9.24 -14.93
CA THR A 27 10.67 8.87 -16.31
C THR A 27 11.87 9.67 -16.81
N ARG A 28 12.50 9.19 -17.88
CA ARG A 28 13.59 9.91 -18.58
C ARG A 28 13.15 11.29 -19.06
N ALA A 29 11.88 11.44 -19.47
CA ALA A 29 11.30 12.71 -19.88
C ALA A 29 11.08 13.66 -18.70
N GLU A 30 10.59 13.16 -17.57
CA GLU A 30 10.43 13.93 -16.32
C GLU A 30 11.79 14.44 -15.81
N ILE A 31 12.82 13.58 -15.80
CA ILE A 31 14.19 13.96 -15.42
C ILE A 31 14.74 15.05 -16.35
N ALA A 32 14.48 14.94 -17.66
CA ALA A 32 14.91 15.93 -18.63
C ALA A 32 14.21 17.29 -18.43
N ALA A 33 12.90 17.29 -18.21
CA ALA A 33 12.13 18.50 -17.96
C ALA A 33 12.57 19.20 -16.66
N GLU A 34 12.75 18.44 -15.58
CA GLU A 34 13.00 18.99 -14.24
C GLU A 34 14.44 19.47 -14.03
N LEU A 35 15.41 18.83 -14.71
CA LEU A 35 16.81 19.27 -14.67
C LEU A 35 17.20 20.16 -15.85
N GLY A 36 16.31 20.40 -16.81
CA GLY A 36 16.57 21.23 -17.98
C GLY A 36 17.56 20.61 -18.97
N PHE A 37 17.48 19.29 -19.20
CA PHE A 37 18.27 18.65 -20.24
C PHE A 37 17.67 18.92 -21.62
N SER A 38 18.55 19.06 -22.62
CA SER A 38 18.16 19.35 -24.01
C SER A 38 17.35 18.22 -24.66
N SER A 39 17.42 16.99 -24.12
CA SER A 39 16.62 15.85 -24.59
C SER A 39 16.52 14.74 -23.52
N PRO A 40 15.55 13.82 -23.64
CA PRO A 40 15.47 12.61 -22.82
C PRO A 40 16.71 11.71 -22.93
N ASN A 41 17.42 11.74 -24.07
CA ASN A 41 18.66 10.97 -24.28
C ASN A 41 19.82 11.50 -23.44
N ALA A 42 19.89 12.82 -23.21
CA ALA A 42 20.90 13.40 -22.33
C ALA A 42 20.68 12.96 -20.86
N ALA A 43 19.43 12.82 -20.43
CA ALA A 43 19.11 12.22 -19.13
C ALA A 43 19.51 10.74 -19.09
N GLU A 44 19.31 9.99 -20.18
CA GLU A 44 19.71 8.58 -20.27
C GLU A 44 21.23 8.38 -20.13
N GLU A 45 22.05 9.27 -20.68
CA GLU A 45 23.51 9.18 -20.55
C GLU A 45 23.94 9.29 -19.08
N HIS A 46 23.37 10.23 -18.34
CA HIS A 46 23.61 10.37 -16.90
C HIS A 46 23.12 9.16 -16.11
N LEU A 47 21.95 8.62 -16.45
CA LEU A 47 21.43 7.39 -15.85
C LEU A 47 22.37 6.20 -16.10
N ARG A 48 22.86 6.02 -17.32
CA ARG A 48 23.83 4.95 -17.65
C ARG A 48 25.12 5.12 -16.87
N ALA A 49 25.59 6.36 -16.69
CA ALA A 49 26.78 6.65 -15.90
C ALA A 49 26.57 6.34 -14.40
N LEU A 50 25.40 6.67 -13.84
CA LEU A 50 25.03 6.28 -12.48
C LEU A 50 24.95 4.75 -12.34
N ALA A 51 24.41 4.06 -13.34
CA ALA A 51 24.32 2.59 -13.33
C ALA A 51 25.69 1.92 -13.38
N ARG A 52 26.60 2.42 -14.23
CA ARG A 52 28.01 1.98 -14.28
C ARG A 52 28.74 2.21 -12.96
N LYS A 53 28.34 3.22 -12.18
CA LYS A 53 28.90 3.51 -10.85
C LYS A 53 28.28 2.66 -9.73
N GLY A 54 27.32 1.79 -10.06
CA GLY A 54 26.67 0.88 -9.13
C GLY A 54 25.73 1.56 -8.15
N VAL A 55 25.36 2.83 -8.39
CA VAL A 55 24.44 3.57 -7.51
C VAL A 55 22.98 3.47 -7.95
N ILE A 56 22.73 3.01 -9.18
CA ILE A 56 21.38 2.70 -9.67
C ILE A 56 21.41 1.46 -10.57
N GLU A 57 20.25 0.85 -10.78
CA GLU A 57 19.99 -0.15 -11.80
C GLU A 57 19.02 0.42 -12.83
N LEU A 58 19.23 0.08 -14.11
CA LEU A 58 18.35 0.47 -15.20
C LEU A 58 17.72 -0.77 -15.82
N ALA A 59 16.40 -0.87 -15.79
CA ALA A 59 15.66 -1.88 -16.51
C ALA A 59 15.42 -1.41 -17.96
N ALA A 60 15.92 -2.18 -18.92
CA ALA A 60 15.69 -1.96 -20.34
C ALA A 60 14.21 -2.21 -20.69
N GLY A 61 13.62 -1.37 -21.55
CA GLY A 61 12.24 -1.54 -22.04
C GLY A 61 11.12 -0.94 -21.16
N ALA A 62 11.41 -0.46 -19.95
CA ALA A 62 10.41 0.15 -19.07
C ALA A 62 10.57 1.68 -18.96
N SER A 63 9.50 2.45 -19.16
CA SER A 63 9.50 3.93 -19.07
C SER A 63 9.92 4.48 -17.70
N ARG A 64 9.71 3.70 -16.63
CA ARG A 64 10.06 3.99 -15.23
C ARG A 64 11.04 2.97 -14.63
N GLY A 65 11.90 2.38 -15.45
CA GLY A 65 12.83 1.32 -15.03
C GLY A 65 14.09 1.81 -14.30
N ILE A 66 13.98 2.59 -13.23
CA ILE A 66 15.13 3.11 -12.46
C ILE A 66 15.04 2.62 -11.02
N ARG A 67 16.10 2.00 -10.51
CA ARG A 67 16.20 1.52 -9.11
C ARG A 67 17.44 2.11 -8.45
N LEU A 68 17.34 2.61 -7.22
CA LEU A 68 18.52 3.08 -6.47
C LEU A 68 19.22 1.88 -5.80
N LEU A 69 20.54 1.77 -5.98
CA LEU A 69 21.40 0.76 -5.35
C LEU A 69 22.37 1.52 -4.44
N GLY A 70 22.39 1.24 -3.14
CA GLY A 70 23.29 1.93 -2.21
C GLY A 70 22.61 2.97 -1.32
N ILE A 71 21.73 2.48 -0.45
CA ILE A 71 21.53 3.08 0.86
C ILE A 71 21.79 1.96 1.86
N ASP A 72 23.01 1.90 2.39
CA ASP A 72 23.49 0.91 3.38
C ASP A 72 22.80 1.06 4.77
N ASP A 73 21.53 1.46 4.81
CA ASP A 73 20.75 1.66 6.05
C ASP A 73 19.26 1.31 5.90
N MET A 74 18.92 0.34 5.04
CA MET A 74 17.58 -0.28 5.05
C MET A 74 17.74 -1.80 5.12
N PRO A 75 17.34 -2.46 6.22
CA PRO A 75 17.18 -3.90 6.19
C PRO A 75 15.99 -4.21 5.27
N HIS A 76 16.12 -5.29 4.50
CA HIS A 76 15.11 -5.85 3.60
C HIS A 76 15.01 -5.18 2.21
N GLN A 77 15.56 -5.85 1.20
CA GLN A 77 14.80 -6.58 0.18
C GLN A 77 15.68 -6.88 -1.03
N PHE A 78 16.12 -8.14 -1.12
CA PHE A 78 16.47 -8.71 -2.42
C PHE A 78 15.17 -8.97 -3.18
N THR A 79 14.87 -8.13 -4.16
CA THR A 79 13.79 -8.39 -5.14
C THR A 79 14.39 -8.36 -6.53
N LEU A 80 14.64 -9.54 -7.11
CA LEU A 80 15.08 -9.73 -8.50
C LEU A 80 14.06 -9.10 -9.50
N PRO A 81 14.49 -8.64 -10.68
CA PRO A 81 13.66 -7.84 -11.58
C PRO A 81 12.94 -8.71 -12.62
N HIS A 82 11.63 -8.52 -12.80
CA HIS A 82 10.96 -8.71 -14.09
C HIS A 82 10.14 -7.45 -14.39
N ALA A 83 10.52 -6.75 -15.45
CA ALA A 83 10.02 -5.42 -15.83
C ALA A 83 8.55 -5.40 -16.35
N GLY A 84 7.75 -6.43 -16.06
CA GLY A 84 6.33 -6.51 -16.40
C GLY A 84 5.37 -6.50 -15.20
N LEU A 85 5.87 -6.56 -13.96
CA LEU A 85 5.05 -6.66 -12.76
C LEU A 85 5.57 -5.67 -11.71
N MET A 86 5.09 -4.42 -11.73
CA MET A 86 5.24 -3.53 -10.57
C MET A 86 4.35 -4.07 -9.44
N GLN A 87 4.84 -5.07 -8.70
CA GLN A 87 4.10 -5.63 -7.59
C GLN A 87 4.02 -4.60 -6.46
N LEU A 88 2.80 -4.31 -6.03
CA LEU A 88 2.48 -3.54 -4.85
C LEU A 88 2.89 -4.35 -3.62
N SER A 89 3.87 -3.85 -2.86
CA SER A 89 4.22 -4.43 -1.57
C SER A 89 3.22 -3.93 -0.51
N LEU A 90 2.34 -4.81 -0.05
CA LEU A 90 1.33 -4.52 0.97
C LEU A 90 1.69 -5.13 2.32
N PRO A 91 1.72 -4.36 3.41
CA PRO A 91 1.88 -4.92 4.75
C PRO A 91 0.63 -5.72 5.15
N LEU A 92 0.83 -6.92 5.69
CA LEU A 92 -0.21 -7.67 6.37
C LEU A 92 -0.28 -7.22 7.83
N VAL A 93 -1.42 -6.62 8.17
CA VAL A 93 -1.82 -6.32 9.54
C VAL A 93 -2.42 -7.57 10.19
N GLY A 94 -1.84 -7.94 11.32
CA GLY A 94 -2.27 -9.07 12.16
C GLY A 94 -3.18 -8.62 13.30
N ARG A 95 -2.82 -8.98 14.54
CA ARG A 95 -3.55 -8.50 15.72
C ARG A 95 -3.24 -7.02 15.93
N VAL A 96 -4.28 -6.26 16.24
CA VAL A 96 -4.20 -4.85 16.58
C VAL A 96 -4.28 -4.75 18.10
N ALA A 97 -3.29 -4.11 18.72
CA ALA A 97 -3.27 -3.82 20.14
C ALA A 97 -4.10 -2.57 20.44
N ALA A 98 -4.64 -2.54 21.65
CA ALA A 98 -5.35 -1.40 22.24
C ALA A 98 -4.54 -0.10 22.11
N GLY A 99 -5.20 1.00 21.72
CA GLY A 99 -4.61 2.35 21.73
C GLY A 99 -3.55 2.67 20.65
N SER A 100 -3.10 1.71 19.84
CA SER A 100 -2.14 1.94 18.76
C SER A 100 -2.82 2.05 17.37
N PRO A 101 -2.29 2.86 16.43
CA PRO A 101 -2.78 2.88 15.05
C PRO A 101 -2.76 1.50 14.39
N ILE A 102 -3.72 1.20 13.50
CA ILE A 102 -3.82 -0.12 12.84
C ILE A 102 -2.55 -0.49 12.05
N LEU A 103 -1.86 0.53 11.52
CA LEU A 103 -0.61 0.39 10.76
C LEU A 103 0.66 0.54 11.61
N ALA A 104 0.57 0.49 12.95
CA ALA A 104 1.75 0.47 13.79
C ALA A 104 2.64 -0.74 13.43
N GLN A 105 3.96 -0.53 13.46
CA GLN A 105 4.93 -1.54 12.99
C GLN A 105 4.80 -2.88 13.74
N GLU A 106 4.38 -2.82 15.01
CA GLU A 106 4.06 -3.97 15.87
C GLU A 106 2.93 -4.87 15.33
N HIS A 107 2.02 -4.34 14.52
CA HIS A 107 0.91 -5.09 13.95
C HIS A 107 1.26 -5.72 12.59
N ILE A 108 2.37 -5.31 11.96
CA ILE A 108 2.79 -5.79 10.64
C ILE A 108 3.49 -7.14 10.79
N SER A 109 2.86 -8.20 10.31
CA SER A 109 3.40 -9.55 10.41
C SER A 109 4.31 -9.93 9.23
N GLN A 110 3.99 -9.44 8.04
CA GLN A 110 4.70 -9.76 6.79
C GLN A 110 4.31 -8.76 5.69
N HIS A 111 4.98 -8.80 4.54
CA HIS A 111 4.61 -8.04 3.35
C HIS A 111 4.26 -9.01 2.20
N TYR A 112 3.20 -8.70 1.46
CA TYR A 112 2.81 -9.43 0.26
C TYR A 112 3.05 -8.59 -0.98
N ALA A 113 3.64 -9.22 -1.99
CA ALA A 113 3.75 -8.63 -3.32
C ALA A 113 2.48 -8.97 -4.11
N CYS A 114 1.66 -7.95 -4.40
CA CYS A 114 0.38 -8.10 -5.10
C CYS A 114 0.41 -7.35 -6.43
N ASP A 115 -0.26 -7.86 -7.46
CA ASP A 115 -0.47 -7.10 -8.69
C ASP A 115 -1.53 -5.99 -8.43
N PRO A 116 -1.24 -4.70 -8.66
CA PRO A 116 -2.22 -3.62 -8.53
C PRO A 116 -3.51 -3.85 -9.32
N ALA A 117 -3.45 -4.57 -10.45
CA ALA A 117 -4.61 -4.84 -11.30
C ALA A 117 -5.65 -5.75 -10.65
N LEU A 118 -5.31 -6.41 -9.53
CA LEU A 118 -6.25 -7.23 -8.74
C LEU A 118 -7.27 -6.39 -7.96
N PHE A 119 -7.07 -5.07 -7.87
CA PHE A 119 -7.88 -4.20 -7.02
C PHE A 119 -8.52 -3.07 -7.83
N THR A 120 -9.80 -2.79 -7.54
CA THR A 120 -10.53 -1.64 -8.10
C THR A 120 -9.92 -0.30 -7.67
N SER A 121 -9.19 -0.30 -6.56
CA SER A 121 -8.50 0.87 -6.02
C SER A 121 -7.26 0.41 -5.27
N LYS A 122 -6.18 1.21 -5.29
CA LYS A 122 -4.93 0.87 -4.61
C LYS A 122 -5.18 0.66 -3.10
N PRO A 123 -4.96 -0.56 -2.56
CA PRO A 123 -5.00 -0.79 -1.12
C PRO A 123 -3.74 -0.23 -0.45
N ASP A 124 -3.87 0.06 0.84
CA ASP A 124 -2.77 0.52 1.69
C ASP A 124 -2.21 -0.62 2.55
N TYR A 125 -3.04 -1.60 2.91
CA TYR A 125 -2.64 -2.77 3.69
C TYR A 125 -3.56 -3.97 3.42
N LEU A 126 -3.10 -5.15 3.84
CA LEU A 126 -3.92 -6.35 3.95
C LEU A 126 -4.28 -6.56 5.43
N LEU A 127 -5.50 -7.01 5.70
CA LEU A 127 -5.96 -7.41 7.02
C LEU A 127 -6.32 -8.90 6.99
N LYS A 128 -5.74 -9.69 7.90
CA LYS A 128 -6.14 -11.10 8.04
C LYS A 128 -7.50 -11.17 8.74
N VAL A 129 -8.50 -11.66 8.03
CA VAL A 129 -9.87 -11.85 8.57
C VAL A 129 -9.86 -12.96 9.61
N ARG A 130 -10.60 -12.72 10.70
CA ARG A 130 -10.87 -13.70 11.74
C ARG A 130 -12.36 -13.80 11.99
N GLY A 131 -12.87 -15.02 12.00
CA GLY A 131 -14.28 -15.34 12.19
C GLY A 131 -15.11 -15.27 10.90
N LEU A 132 -16.42 -15.52 11.06
CA LEU A 132 -17.34 -15.75 9.95
C LEU A 132 -18.45 -14.68 9.86
N SER A 133 -18.28 -13.53 10.51
CA SER A 133 -19.33 -12.49 10.54
C SER A 133 -19.66 -11.88 9.18
N MET A 134 -18.85 -12.15 8.16
CA MET A 134 -19.02 -11.62 6.80
C MET A 134 -19.16 -12.74 5.75
N ARG A 135 -19.52 -13.96 6.18
CA ARG A 135 -19.59 -15.16 5.35
C ARG A 135 -20.49 -14.97 4.12
N ASP A 136 -21.66 -14.38 4.31
CA ASP A 136 -22.67 -14.26 3.25
C ASP A 136 -22.29 -13.14 2.24
N ALA A 137 -21.35 -12.27 2.60
CA ALA A 137 -20.65 -11.37 1.68
C ALA A 137 -19.43 -12.02 0.98
N GLY A 138 -19.22 -13.33 1.19
CA GLY A 138 -18.13 -14.09 0.59
C GLY A 138 -16.77 -13.93 1.28
N ILE A 139 -16.72 -13.26 2.43
CA ILE A 139 -15.50 -13.06 3.22
C ILE A 139 -15.46 -14.12 4.33
N LEU A 140 -14.46 -14.99 4.29
CA LEU A 140 -14.33 -16.14 5.18
C LEU A 140 -13.16 -15.97 6.15
N ASP A 141 -13.16 -16.79 7.19
CA ASP A 141 -12.05 -16.86 8.14
C ASP A 141 -10.74 -17.19 7.41
N GLY A 142 -9.66 -16.48 7.75
CA GLY A 142 -8.35 -16.67 7.15
C GLY A 142 -8.10 -15.88 5.87
N ASP A 143 -9.12 -15.27 5.26
CA ASP A 143 -8.96 -14.42 4.09
C ASP A 143 -8.06 -13.21 4.36
N LEU A 144 -7.43 -12.70 3.29
CA LEU A 144 -6.70 -11.43 3.32
C LEU A 144 -7.57 -10.35 2.66
N LEU A 145 -8.14 -9.48 3.49
CA LEU A 145 -8.92 -8.34 3.03
C LEU A 145 -7.98 -7.21 2.63
N ALA A 146 -8.07 -6.75 1.39
CA ALA A 146 -7.31 -5.58 0.92
C ALA A 146 -8.05 -4.30 1.31
N VAL A 147 -7.39 -3.44 2.08
CA VAL A 147 -8.02 -2.28 2.71
C VAL A 147 -7.35 -1.00 2.23
N GLN A 148 -8.17 -0.04 1.81
CA GLN A 148 -7.74 1.33 1.55
C GLN A 148 -8.07 2.19 2.76
N LYS A 149 -7.05 2.86 3.31
CA LYS A 149 -7.17 3.76 4.45
C LYS A 149 -8.03 4.97 4.06
N ARG A 150 -9.10 5.16 4.81
CA ARG A 150 -10.09 6.23 4.64
C ARG A 150 -10.68 6.59 5.99
N THR A 151 -10.97 7.87 6.18
CA THR A 151 -11.69 8.39 7.34
C THR A 151 -13.19 8.54 7.09
N GLU A 152 -13.64 8.31 5.85
CA GLU A 152 -15.04 8.32 5.46
C GLU A 152 -15.39 7.11 4.59
N ALA A 153 -16.63 6.62 4.73
CA ALA A 153 -17.20 5.56 3.91
C ALA A 153 -18.63 5.92 3.50
N LYS A 154 -19.13 5.31 2.42
CA LYS A 154 -20.50 5.41 1.93
C LYS A 154 -21.34 4.26 2.47
N ASP A 155 -22.65 4.47 2.49
CA ASP A 155 -23.60 3.42 2.87
C ASP A 155 -23.47 2.21 1.95
N GLY A 156 -23.57 1.03 2.56
CA GLY A 156 -23.41 -0.25 1.89
C GLY A 156 -21.96 -0.67 1.67
N GLN A 157 -20.95 0.15 1.97
CA GLN A 157 -19.56 -0.29 1.85
C GLN A 157 -19.16 -1.22 2.99
N ILE A 158 -18.32 -2.22 2.68
CA ILE A 158 -17.67 -3.05 3.69
C ILE A 158 -16.46 -2.27 4.21
N ILE A 159 -16.39 -2.13 5.53
CA ILE A 159 -15.38 -1.33 6.19
C ILE A 159 -14.62 -2.14 7.23
N VAL A 160 -13.43 -1.64 7.56
CA VAL A 160 -12.71 -2.00 8.79
C VAL A 160 -12.94 -0.89 9.80
N ALA A 161 -13.55 -1.24 10.92
CA ALA A 161 -13.83 -0.32 12.02
C ALA A 161 -13.10 -0.78 13.28
N ARG A 162 -12.63 0.18 14.07
CA ARG A 162 -12.21 -0.03 15.45
C ARG A 162 -13.33 0.41 16.39
N LEU A 163 -13.63 -0.42 17.39
CA LEU A 163 -14.57 -0.18 18.47
C LEU A 163 -13.84 -0.41 19.80
N GLY A 164 -13.42 0.68 20.45
CA GLY A 164 -12.50 0.62 21.58
C GLY A 164 -11.18 -0.03 21.16
N ASP A 165 -10.92 -1.23 21.66
CA ASP A 165 -9.71 -2.01 21.38
C ASP A 165 -9.92 -3.10 20.32
N ASP A 166 -11.17 -3.36 19.93
CA ASP A 166 -11.51 -4.40 18.96
C ASP A 166 -11.55 -3.87 17.53
N VAL A 167 -11.06 -4.67 16.58
CA VAL A 167 -11.16 -4.39 15.14
C VAL A 167 -12.14 -5.36 14.50
N THR A 168 -13.09 -4.82 13.73
CA THR A 168 -14.17 -5.58 13.13
C THR A 168 -14.34 -5.23 11.65
N VAL A 169 -14.78 -6.22 10.87
CA VAL A 169 -15.20 -6.05 9.48
C VAL A 169 -16.70 -6.17 9.42
N LYS A 170 -17.37 -5.13 8.91
CA LYS A 170 -18.83 -5.01 8.83
C LYS A 170 -19.25 -4.18 7.63
N ARG A 171 -20.50 -4.29 7.20
CA ARG A 171 -21.09 -3.35 6.24
C ARG A 171 -21.59 -2.12 6.98
N LEU A 172 -21.18 -0.93 6.53
CA LEU A 172 -21.63 0.33 7.12
C LEU A 172 -22.98 0.75 6.52
N MET A 173 -23.93 1.09 7.38
CA MET A 173 -25.19 1.74 7.00
C MET A 173 -25.47 2.90 7.95
N ARG A 174 -25.63 4.12 7.43
CA ARG A 174 -26.06 5.27 8.24
C ARG A 174 -27.52 5.12 8.65
N ARG A 175 -27.81 5.48 9.90
CA ARG A 175 -29.14 5.47 10.49
C ARG A 175 -29.38 6.78 11.25
N PRO A 176 -30.64 7.16 11.52
CA PRO A 176 -30.91 8.28 12.42
C PRO A 176 -30.19 8.08 13.76
N GLY A 177 -29.37 9.06 14.15
CA GLY A 177 -28.63 9.05 15.42
C GLY A 177 -27.31 8.27 15.42
N GLY A 178 -26.85 7.73 14.30
CA GLY A 178 -25.57 7.00 14.27
C GLY A 178 -25.29 6.20 13.00
N ILE A 179 -24.47 5.17 13.15
CA ILE A 179 -24.17 4.19 12.10
C ILE A 179 -24.47 2.79 12.64
N GLU A 180 -24.97 1.94 11.76
CA GLU A 180 -25.17 0.52 12.01
C GLU A 180 -24.10 -0.26 11.24
N LEU A 181 -23.37 -1.10 11.96
CA LEU A 181 -22.37 -2.01 11.44
C LEU A 181 -23.01 -3.38 11.30
N ILE A 182 -23.41 -3.70 10.07
CA ILE A 182 -24.20 -4.87 9.74
C ILE A 182 -23.28 -6.07 9.51
N ALA A 183 -23.58 -7.17 10.18
CA ALA A 183 -22.94 -8.45 9.89
C ALA A 183 -23.58 -9.10 8.66
N GLU A 184 -22.77 -9.71 7.82
CA GLU A 184 -23.23 -10.50 6.67
C GLU A 184 -23.18 -11.98 7.06
N ASN A 185 -23.83 -12.29 8.19
CA ASN A 185 -24.05 -13.61 8.72
C ASN A 185 -25.14 -13.51 9.83
N PRO A 186 -26.30 -14.20 9.69
CA PRO A 186 -27.38 -14.20 10.68
C PRO A 186 -26.99 -14.64 12.08
N ASP A 187 -25.90 -15.40 12.23
CA ASP A 187 -25.41 -15.88 13.52
C ASP A 187 -24.69 -14.78 14.33
N TYR A 188 -24.53 -13.57 13.76
CA TYR A 188 -23.84 -12.44 14.36
C TYR A 188 -24.73 -11.21 14.41
N GLU A 189 -24.72 -10.50 15.54
CA GLU A 189 -25.52 -9.30 15.72
C GLU A 189 -24.92 -8.07 15.00
N ASN A 190 -25.82 -7.19 14.55
CA ASN A 190 -25.44 -5.86 14.08
C ASN A 190 -25.05 -4.98 15.26
N ILE A 191 -24.08 -4.09 15.05
CA ILE A 191 -23.61 -3.17 16.09
C ILE A 191 -24.06 -1.76 15.75
N PHE A 192 -24.85 -1.14 16.63
CA PHE A 192 -25.24 0.27 16.48
C PHE A 192 -24.27 1.17 17.23
N VAL A 193 -23.65 2.11 16.51
CA VAL A 193 -22.73 3.10 17.05
C VAL A 193 -23.41 4.47 17.02
N LYS A 194 -23.58 5.07 18.19
CA LYS A 194 -24.15 6.42 18.31
C LYS A 194 -23.26 7.47 17.64
N ALA A 195 -23.87 8.48 17.05
CA ALA A 195 -23.15 9.61 16.47
C ALA A 195 -22.28 10.29 17.54
N GLY A 196 -21.00 10.53 17.21
CA GLY A 196 -20.03 11.14 18.13
C GLY A 196 -19.44 10.19 19.17
N SER A 197 -19.64 8.87 19.06
CA SER A 197 -18.97 7.92 19.95
C SER A 197 -17.45 7.99 19.79
N ALA A 198 -16.74 8.25 20.89
CA ALA A 198 -15.28 8.32 20.93
C ALA A 198 -14.60 6.96 20.71
N GLU A 199 -15.35 5.87 20.90
CA GLU A 199 -14.84 4.51 20.77
C GLU A 199 -14.82 4.02 19.32
N PHE A 200 -15.48 4.73 18.39
CA PHE A 200 -15.52 4.34 16.98
C PHE A 200 -14.45 5.07 16.16
N ALA A 201 -13.66 4.30 15.42
CA ALA A 201 -12.81 4.82 14.37
C ALA A 201 -13.00 4.01 13.08
N LEU A 202 -13.11 4.72 11.95
CA LEU A 202 -13.02 4.08 10.63
C LEU A 202 -11.54 3.94 10.25
N GLU A 203 -11.10 2.70 10.03
CA GLU A 203 -9.72 2.40 9.65
C GLU A 203 -9.55 2.30 8.13
N GLY A 204 -10.63 1.98 7.41
CA GLY A 204 -10.61 1.97 5.96
C GLY A 204 -11.79 1.23 5.33
N ILE A 205 -11.76 1.20 4.01
CA ILE A 205 -12.75 0.53 3.17
C ILE A 205 -12.13 -0.71 2.51
N ALA A 206 -12.88 -1.80 2.42
CA ALA A 206 -12.45 -2.97 1.67
C ALA A 206 -12.47 -2.67 0.17
N VAL A 207 -11.36 -2.96 -0.53
CA VAL A 207 -11.19 -2.74 -1.98
C VAL A 207 -10.81 -4.01 -2.74
N GLY A 208 -10.65 -5.12 -2.05
CA GLY A 208 -10.44 -6.43 -2.65
C GLY A 208 -10.31 -7.53 -1.60
N LEU A 209 -10.23 -8.76 -2.06
CA LEU A 209 -10.12 -9.97 -1.24
C LEU A 209 -9.14 -10.93 -1.90
N ILE A 210 -8.22 -11.48 -1.12
CA ILE A 210 -7.31 -12.53 -1.56
C ILE A 210 -7.56 -13.74 -0.67
N ARG A 211 -7.85 -14.88 -1.30
CA ARG A 211 -7.98 -16.17 -0.63
C ARG A 211 -6.87 -17.10 -1.12
N SER A 212 -6.03 -17.54 -0.20
CA SER A 212 -5.07 -18.61 -0.47
C SER A 212 -5.84 -19.92 -0.44
N GLY A 213 -5.93 -20.61 -1.58
CA GLY A 213 -6.46 -21.98 -1.60
C GLY A 213 -5.41 -22.95 -1.04
N GLU A 214 -5.84 -23.90 -0.21
CA GLU A 214 -5.12 -25.16 -0.05
C GLU A 214 -5.62 -26.08 -1.17
N LEU A 215 -4.73 -26.42 -2.11
CA LEU A 215 -4.97 -27.44 -3.14
C LEU A 215 -4.38 -28.78 -2.67
#